data_AF-A0A2T7ENW1-F1
#
_entry.id   AF-A0A2T7ENW1-F1
#
_cell.length_a   1.000
_cell.length_b   1.000
_cell.length_c   1.000
_cell.angle_alpha   90.00
_cell.angle_beta   90.00
_cell.angle_gamma   90.00
#
_symmetry.space_group_name_H-M   'P 1'
#
loop_
_entity.id
_entity.type
_entity.pdbx_description
1 polymer ?
#
loop_
_entity_poly.entity_id
_entity_poly.type
_entity_poly.pdbx_seq_one_letter_code
_entity_poly.pdbx_strand_id
1 'polypeptide(L)'
;MDVTAENEHLRADDLEVFLREAFAHPAVGGIILWGFWEMFMFREHAHQVDADGTINEAGRRYLALKQEWLTHVNGNVNHQGESNLRGYHGSYTM
;
A
#
# COMPACT_ATOMS: atom_id res chain seq x y z
N MET A 1 -12.20 -3.10 8.77
CA MET A 1 -12.19 -4.19 9.77
C MET A 1 -10.79 -4.21 10.33
N ASP A 2 -10.67 -4.04 11.63
CA ASP A 2 -9.39 -3.78 12.30
C ASP A 2 -8.80 -5.12 12.74
N VAL A 3 -7.62 -5.46 12.26
CA VAL A 3 -6.97 -6.75 12.56
C VAL A 3 -5.91 -6.53 13.62
N THR A 4 -6.23 -6.98 14.83
CA THR A 4 -5.29 -7.07 15.94
C THR A 4 -4.89 -8.54 16.11
N ALA A 5 -3.65 -8.87 15.76
CA ALA A 5 -3.06 -10.18 16.06
C ALA A 5 -1.71 -9.98 16.74
N GLU A 6 -1.41 -10.73 17.80
CA GLU A 6 -0.15 -10.62 18.55
C GLU A 6 1.07 -10.97 17.67
N ASN A 7 0.86 -11.76 16.62
CA ASN A 7 1.85 -12.10 15.61
C ASN A 7 1.88 -11.05 14.48
N GLU A 8 3.03 -10.39 14.33
CA GLU A 8 3.27 -9.37 13.31
C GLU A 8 3.09 -9.88 11.87
N HIS A 9 3.32 -11.17 11.61
CA HIS A 9 3.14 -11.76 10.28
C HIS A 9 1.66 -11.91 9.92
N LEU A 10 0.81 -12.32 10.88
CA LEU A 10 -0.64 -12.40 10.66
C LEU A 10 -1.23 -11.01 10.43
N ARG A 11 -0.75 -10.00 11.17
CA ARG A 11 -1.14 -8.60 10.94
C ARG A 11 -0.74 -8.10 9.56
N ALA A 12 0.45 -8.49 9.08
CA ALA A 12 0.93 -8.11 7.77
C ALA A 12 0.08 -8.74 6.64
N ASP A 13 -0.25 -10.03 6.77
CA ASP A 13 -1.07 -10.75 5.80
C ASP A 13 -2.49 -10.17 5.73
N ASP A 14 -3.12 -9.96 6.88
CA ASP A 14 -4.48 -9.42 6.94
C ASP A 14 -4.55 -7.96 6.44
N LEU A 15 -3.53 -7.15 6.76
CA LEU A 15 -3.41 -5.79 6.22
C LEU A 15 -3.28 -5.82 4.70
N GLU A 16 -2.49 -6.73 4.14
CA GLU A 16 -2.36 -6.88 2.68
C GLU A 16 -3.69 -7.29 2.04
N VAL A 17 -4.37 -8.30 2.59
CA VAL A 17 -5.66 -8.77 2.05
C VAL A 17 -6.65 -7.62 2.02
N PHE A 18 -6.81 -6.90 3.13
CA PHE A 18 -7.72 -5.76 3.21
C PHE A 18 -7.37 -4.67 2.19
N LEU A 19 -6.09 -4.31 2.09
CA LEU A 19 -5.63 -3.27 1.16
C LEU A 19 -5.89 -3.68 -0.30
N ARG A 20 -5.60 -4.93 -0.66
CA ARG A 20 -5.85 -5.46 -2.02
C ARG A 20 -7.34 -5.50 -2.35
N GLU A 21 -8.19 -5.95 -1.42
CA GLU A 21 -9.64 -5.99 -1.61
C GLU A 21 -10.23 -4.59 -1.78
N ALA A 22 -9.81 -3.63 -0.94
CA ALA A 22 -10.24 -2.25 -1.04
C ALA A 22 -9.77 -1.62 -2.37
N PHE A 23 -8.52 -1.84 -2.76
CA PHE A 23 -7.96 -1.27 -4.00
C PHE A 23 -8.52 -1.93 -5.27
N ALA A 24 -9.04 -3.15 -5.19
CA ALA A 24 -9.70 -3.81 -6.32
C ALA A 24 -11.02 -3.13 -6.74
N HIS A 25 -11.60 -2.28 -5.89
CA HIS A 25 -12.85 -1.61 -6.18
C HIS A 25 -12.62 -0.29 -6.95
N PRO A 26 -13.14 -0.12 -8.18
CA PRO A 26 -12.82 1.02 -9.05
C PRO A 26 -13.30 2.39 -8.53
N ALA A 27 -14.25 2.41 -7.59
CA ALA A 27 -14.68 3.65 -6.93
C ALA A 27 -13.74 4.12 -5.80
N VAL A 28 -12.71 3.34 -5.44
CA VAL A 28 -11.76 3.70 -4.40
C VAL A 28 -10.67 4.60 -4.99
N GLY A 29 -10.75 5.90 -4.68
CA GLY A 29 -9.74 6.89 -5.10
C GLY A 29 -8.49 6.93 -4.23
N GLY A 30 -8.52 6.32 -3.05
CA GLY A 30 -7.39 6.26 -2.11
C GLY A 30 -7.77 5.64 -0.78
N ILE A 31 -6.76 5.16 -0.04
CA ILE A 31 -6.90 4.57 1.29
C ILE A 31 -6.03 5.38 2.25
N ILE A 32 -6.60 5.83 3.37
CA ILE A 32 -5.87 6.54 4.43
C ILE A 32 -5.84 5.65 5.67
N LEU A 33 -4.63 5.33 6.14
CA LEU A 33 -4.42 4.58 7.38
C LEU A 33 -4.35 5.55 8.57
N TRP A 34 -5.00 5.19 9.67
CA TRP A 34 -5.07 6.03 10.85
C TRP A 34 -3.89 5.76 11.79
N GLY A 35 -2.80 6.50 11.57
CA GLY A 35 -1.55 6.35 12.32
C GLY A 35 -0.69 5.21 11.81
N PHE A 36 0.62 5.32 12.02
CA PHE A 36 1.56 4.28 11.59
C PHE A 36 2.71 4.00 12.55
N TRP A 37 2.87 4.83 13.58
CA TRP A 37 3.98 4.75 14.52
C TRP A 37 3.46 4.35 15.90
N GLU A 38 4.10 3.37 16.53
CA GLU A 38 3.71 2.76 17.81
C GLU A 38 3.42 3.79 18.90
N MET A 39 4.28 4.79 19.07
CA MET A 39 4.11 5.80 20.15
C MET A 39 2.88 6.70 19.97
N PHE A 40 2.36 6.82 18.75
CA PHE A 40 1.21 7.68 18.43
C PHE A 40 -0.03 6.86 18.02
N MET A 41 0.04 5.54 18.14
CA MET A 41 -1.10 4.67 17.88
C MET A 41 -2.03 4.63 19.08
N PHE A 42 -3.33 4.80 18.80
CA PHE A 42 -4.38 4.69 19.80
C PHE A 42 -4.72 3.24 20.17
N ARG A 43 -4.19 2.26 19.41
CA ARG A 43 -4.38 0.82 19.59
C ARG A 43 -3.04 0.11 19.66
N GLU A 44 -2.92 -0.79 20.64
CA GLU A 44 -1.83 -1.74 20.71
C GLU A 44 -1.87 -2.68 19.49
N HIS A 45 -0.70 -3.02 18.97
CA HIS A 45 -0.55 -3.90 17.79
C HIS A 45 -1.28 -3.41 16.52
N ALA A 46 -1.29 -2.10 16.25
CA ALA A 46 -1.78 -1.54 14.98
C ALA A 46 -0.72 -0.75 14.19
N HIS A 47 0.49 -0.58 14.73
CA HIS A 47 1.56 0.21 14.12
C HIS A 47 2.35 -0.53 13.03
N GLN A 48 2.82 0.19 12.02
CA GLN A 48 3.74 -0.30 10.97
C GLN A 48 5.21 0.01 11.30
N VAL A 49 5.44 0.93 12.24
CA VAL A 49 6.75 1.35 12.75
C VAL A 49 6.73 1.22 14.26
N ASP A 50 7.68 0.49 14.80
CA ASP A 50 7.86 0.25 16.24
C ASP A 50 8.37 1.53 16.94
N ALA A 51 8.34 1.56 18.27
CA ALA A 51 8.68 2.73 19.07
C ALA A 51 10.13 3.20 18.87
N ASP A 52 11.04 2.28 18.55
CA ASP A 52 12.44 2.55 18.23
C ASP A 52 12.66 3.08 16.79
N GLY A 53 11.59 3.17 15.99
CA GLY A 53 11.63 3.60 14.60
C GLY A 53 11.89 2.46 13.60
N THR A 54 11.98 1.22 14.06
CA THR A 54 12.12 0.04 13.19
C THR A 54 10.82 -0.22 12.45
N ILE A 55 10.89 -0.45 11.14
CA ILE A 55 9.72 -0.86 10.35
C ILE A 55 9.48 -2.34 10.64
N ASN A 56 8.27 -2.72 11.04
CA ASN A 56 7.93 -4.12 11.28
C ASN A 56 7.41 -4.81 10.00
N GLU A 57 7.03 -6.08 10.09
CA GLU A 57 6.57 -6.86 8.94
C GLU A 57 5.34 -6.24 8.25
N ALA A 58 4.38 -5.70 9.01
CA ALA A 58 3.21 -5.03 8.44
C ALA A 58 3.61 -3.77 7.66
N GLY A 59 4.58 -3.01 8.17
CA GLY A 59 5.15 -1.86 7.45
C GLY A 59 5.91 -2.26 6.19
N ARG A 60 6.70 -3.34 6.24
CA ARG A 60 7.40 -3.91 5.06
C ARG A 60 6.40 -4.32 3.98
N ARG A 61 5.31 -5.00 4.36
CA ARG A 61 4.26 -5.44 3.43
C ARG A 61 3.53 -4.26 2.79
N TYR A 62 3.20 -3.24 3.58
CA TYR A 62 2.60 -2.00 3.08
C TYR A 62 3.51 -1.29 2.06
N LEU A 63 4.80 -1.17 2.35
CA LEU A 63 5.76 -0.57 1.43
C LEU A 63 5.91 -1.37 0.13
N ALA A 64 5.91 -2.70 0.21
CA ALA A 64 5.94 -3.57 -0.96
C ALA A 64 4.71 -3.37 -1.85
N LEU A 65 3.50 -3.33 -1.27
CA LEU A 65 2.26 -3.05 -1.99
C LEU A 65 2.28 -1.66 -2.64
N LYS A 66 2.73 -0.64 -1.90
CA LYS A 66 2.89 0.71 -2.43
C LYS A 66 3.84 0.73 -3.63
N GLN A 67 4.96 0.01 -3.56
CA GLN A 67 5.89 -0.08 -4.68
C GLN A 67 5.29 -0.84 -5.88
N GLU A 68 4.54 -1.91 -5.61
CA GLU A 68 3.83 -2.69 -6.64
C GLU A 68 2.80 -1.82 -7.39
N TRP A 69 2.01 -1.03 -6.67
CA TRP A 69 0.94 -0.20 -7.24
C TRP A 69 1.43 1.10 -7.89
N LEU A 70 2.69 1.46 -7.70
CA LEU A 70 3.29 2.58 -8.42
C LEU A 70 3.66 2.16 -9.84
N THR A 71 2.81 2.52 -10.80
CA THR A 71 3.15 2.33 -12.22
C THR A 71 4.24 3.32 -12.61
N HIS A 72 5.42 2.81 -12.94
CA HIS A 72 6.50 3.57 -13.53
C HIS A 72 6.50 3.32 -15.03
N VAL A 73 6.11 4.34 -15.81
CA VAL A 73 6.03 4.25 -17.27
C VAL A 73 7.19 5.03 -17.88
N ASN A 74 8.18 4.32 -18.40
CA ASN A 74 9.16 4.91 -19.31
C ASN A 74 8.67 4.64 -20.73
N GLY A 75 7.77 5.50 -21.23
CA GLY A 75 7.17 5.33 -22.56
C GLY A 75 7.98 6.05 -23.64
N ASN A 76 8.50 5.31 -24.61
CA ASN A 76 8.96 5.88 -25.88
C ASN A 76 7.78 5.81 -26.85
N VAL A 77 7.30 6.97 -27.30
CA VAL A 77 6.13 7.09 -28.18
C VAL A 77 6.51 6.50 -29.55
N ASN A 78 5.70 5.56 -30.07
CA ASN A 78 5.96 5.00 -31.38
C ASN A 78 5.76 6.06 -32.48
N HIS A 79 6.21 5.79 -33.71
CA HIS A 79 6.11 6.75 -34.84
C HIS A 79 4.67 7.14 -35.22
N GLN A 80 3.64 6.53 -34.61
CA GLN A 80 2.22 6.79 -34.81
C GLN A 80 1.57 7.53 -33.63
N GLY A 81 2.32 7.86 -32.58
CA GLY A 81 1.78 8.57 -31.41
C GLY A 81 1.08 7.68 -30.38
N GLU A 82 1.16 6.36 -30.51
CA GLU A 82 0.45 5.39 -29.66
C GLU A 82 1.40 4.74 -28.63
N SER A 83 0.91 4.58 -27.40
CA SER A 83 1.59 3.83 -26.34
C SER A 83 0.58 2.93 -25.61
N ASN A 84 0.88 1.63 -25.55
CA ASN A 84 0.08 0.68 -24.78
C ASN A 84 0.59 0.65 -23.33
N LEU A 85 -0.11 1.34 -22.43
CA LEU A 85 0.20 1.36 -21.01
C LEU A 85 -0.62 0.31 -20.24
N ARG A 86 0.06 -0.56 -19.50
CA ARG A 86 -0.53 -1.32 -18.39
C ARG A 86 -0.05 -0.70 -17.08
N GLY A 87 -0.99 -0.19 -16.28
CA GLY A 87 -0.71 0.45 -15.01
C GLY A 87 -1.88 0.35 -14.05
N TYR A 88 -1.59 0.51 -12.76
CA TYR A 88 -2.57 0.64 -11.70
C TYR A 88 -3.34 1.96 -11.79
N HIS A 89 -4.45 2.07 -11.06
CA HIS A 89 -5.31 3.25 -11.09
C HIS A 89 -4.54 4.53 -10.71
N GLY A 90 -4.58 5.55 -11.57
CA GLY A 90 -3.86 6.81 -11.37
C GLY A 90 -3.88 7.70 -12.61
N SER A 91 -3.53 8.97 -12.43
CA SER A 91 -3.32 9.90 -13.53
C SER A 91 -1.87 9.84 -13.98
N TYR A 92 -1.65 9.63 -15.27
CA TYR A 92 -0.33 9.57 -15.88
C TYR A 92 -0.16 10.73 -16.85
N THR A 93 0.96 11.44 -16.75
CA THR A 93 1.39 12.40 -17.76
C THR A 93 2.46 11.71 -18.61
N MET A 94 2.22 11.62 -19.91
CA MET A 94 3.19 11.13 -20.90
C MET A 94 3.85 12.30 -21.62
#